data_AF-A0A941WLJ4-F1
#
_entry.id   AF-A0A941WLJ4-F1
#
_cell.length_a   1.000
_cell.length_b   1.000
_cell.length_c   1.000
_cell.angle_alpha   90.00
_cell.angle_beta   90.00
_cell.angle_gamma   90.00
#
_symmetry.space_group_name_H-M   'P 1'
#
loop_
_entity.id
_entity.type
_entity.pdbx_description
1 polymer ?
#
loop_
_entity_poly.entity_id
_entity_poly.type
_entity_poly.pdbx_seq_one_letter_code
_entity_poly.pdbx_strand_id
1 'polypeptide(L)'
;MKFVEMKSSLKNEGIQCVYLLEGEDAYFRESGLSLLRELVAQPELNYAVWEGDAALSDLPGFLSALASFPFLSEKRVVAVREFYPRADVFKGVFGAYLKDPYPDTVLAISNAKECAALRKQPHVV
;
A
#
# COMPACT_ATOMS: atom_id res chain seq x y z
N MET A 1 -2.78 10.78 0.85
CA MET A 1 -3.96 11.23 1.62
C MET A 1 -3.78 11.14 3.14
N LYS A 2 -4.61 11.88 3.89
CA LYS A 2 -4.77 11.82 5.34
C LYS A 2 -5.79 10.75 5.75
N PHE A 3 -5.75 10.33 7.01
CA PHE A 3 -6.65 9.30 7.55
C PHE A 3 -8.16 9.57 7.38
N VAL A 4 -8.59 10.82 7.54
CA VAL A 4 -10.00 11.20 7.37
C VAL A 4 -10.46 11.03 5.92
N GLU A 5 -9.59 11.38 4.97
CA GLU A 5 -9.84 11.24 3.52
C GLU A 5 -9.94 9.76 3.14
N MET A 6 -9.06 8.93 3.70
CA MET A 6 -9.09 7.48 3.51
C MET A 6 -10.40 6.85 3.97
N LYS A 7 -10.89 7.21 5.17
CA LYS A 7 -12.21 6.74 5.66
C LYS A 7 -13.34 7.12 4.71
N SER A 8 -13.30 8.33 4.16
CA SER A 8 -14.28 8.80 3.18
C SER A 8 -14.21 7.98 1.89
N SER A 9 -13.00 7.75 1.36
CA SER A 9 -12.77 6.97 0.14
C SER A 9 -13.27 5.54 0.31
N LEU A 10 -12.91 4.85 1.41
CA LEU A 10 -13.39 3.49 1.69
C LEU A 10 -14.91 3.39 1.72
N LYS A 11 -15.60 4.41 2.22
CA LYS A 11 -17.06 4.43 2.34
C LYS A 11 -17.76 4.74 1.02
N ASN A 12 -17.23 5.68 0.24
CA ASN A 12 -17.94 6.28 -0.90
C ASN A 12 -17.47 5.73 -2.25
N GLU A 13 -16.19 5.32 -2.35
CA GLU A 13 -15.53 4.91 -3.60
C GLU A 13 -15.16 3.42 -3.59
N GLY A 14 -15.30 2.76 -2.43
CA GLY A 14 -14.89 1.38 -2.22
C GLY A 14 -13.38 1.23 -2.01
N ILE A 15 -12.93 -0.03 -1.92
CA ILE A 15 -11.53 -0.37 -1.64
C ILE A 15 -10.71 -0.17 -2.92
N GLN A 16 -9.76 0.76 -2.87
CA GLN A 16 -8.78 1.01 -3.93
C GLN A 16 -7.57 0.09 -3.79
N CYS A 17 -6.85 -0.12 -4.88
CA CYS A 17 -5.71 -1.05 -4.89
C CYS A 17 -4.42 -0.45 -4.31
N VAL A 18 -4.26 0.89 -4.32
CA VAL A 18 -3.04 1.53 -3.80
C VAL A 18 -3.37 2.77 -2.97
N TYR A 19 -3.11 2.71 -1.67
CA TYR A 19 -3.26 3.83 -0.75
C TYR A 19 -1.91 4.42 -0.37
N LEU A 20 -1.80 5.74 -0.38
CA LEU A 20 -0.65 6.49 0.12
C LEU A 20 -1.06 7.31 1.33
N LEU A 21 -0.73 6.84 2.53
CA LEU A 21 -0.91 7.52 3.80
C LEU A 21 0.34 8.35 4.12
N GLU A 22 0.18 9.67 4.18
CA GLU A 22 1.28 10.58 4.46
C GLU A 22 0.97 11.52 5.63
N GLY A 23 1.99 11.77 6.46
CA GLY A 23 1.92 12.76 7.54
C GLY A 23 2.78 12.41 8.74
N GLU A 24 3.26 13.44 9.44
CA GLU A 24 4.18 13.30 10.57
C GLU A 24 3.58 12.54 11.76
N ASP A 25 2.25 12.60 11.91
CA ASP A 25 1.54 11.93 12.98
C ASP A 25 1.43 10.41 12.73
N ALA A 26 2.23 9.65 13.47
CA ALA A 26 2.24 8.19 13.40
C ALA A 26 0.91 7.55 13.82
N TYR A 27 0.15 8.17 14.74
CA TYR A 27 -1.12 7.60 15.19
C TYR A 27 -2.14 7.53 14.06
N PHE A 28 -2.25 8.58 13.25
CA PHE A 28 -3.16 8.59 12.11
C PHE A 28 -2.75 7.60 11.01
N ARG A 29 -1.44 7.46 10.76
CA ARG A 29 -0.93 6.48 9.80
C ARG A 29 -1.20 5.04 10.24
N GLU A 30 -0.90 4.71 11.50
CA GLU A 30 -1.15 3.37 12.04
C GLU A 30 -2.65 3.07 12.14
N SER A 31 -3.48 4.07 12.43
CA SER A 31 -4.94 3.92 12.38
C SER A 31 -5.43 3.59 10.97
N GLY A 32 -4.85 4.21 9.93
CA GLY A 32 -5.16 3.90 8.52
C GLY A 32 -4.79 2.47 8.16
N LEU A 33 -3.60 2.03 8.54
CA LEU A 33 -3.15 0.64 8.34
C LEU A 33 -4.03 -0.36 9.09
N SER A 34 -4.42 -0.04 10.33
CA SER A 34 -5.32 -0.88 11.14
C SER A 34 -6.68 -1.09 10.46
N LEU A 35 -7.24 -0.04 9.86
CA LEU A 35 -8.50 -0.17 9.12
C LEU A 35 -8.36 -1.12 7.92
N LEU A 36 -7.27 -1.02 7.14
CA LEU A 36 -7.06 -1.94 6.01
C LEU A 36 -6.87 -3.38 6.49
N ARG A 37 -6.18 -3.56 7.63
CA ARG A 37 -6.03 -4.87 8.25
C ARG A 37 -7.37 -5.51 8.63
N GLU A 38 -8.35 -4.70 9.04
CA GLU A 38 -9.69 -5.18 9.38
C GLU A 38 -10.53 -5.56 8.14
N LEU A 39 -10.11 -5.17 6.93
CA LEU A 39 -10.81 -5.53 5.68
C LEU A 39 -10.55 -6.97 5.23
N VAL A 40 -9.53 -7.63 5.78
CA VAL A 40 -9.14 -8.99 5.36
C VAL A 40 -9.51 -10.02 6.42
N ALA A 41 -9.94 -11.19 5.96
CA ALA A 41 -10.12 -12.36 6.84
C ALA A 41 -8.74 -12.95 7.16
N GLN A 42 -8.56 -13.58 8.33
CA GLN A 42 -7.28 -14.16 8.76
C GLN A 42 -6.08 -13.22 8.51
N PRO A 43 -6.00 -12.05 9.19
CA PRO A 43 -4.96 -11.06 8.94
C PRO A 43 -3.53 -11.61 9.03
N GLU A 44 -3.29 -12.62 9.85
CA GLU A 44 -2.01 -13.34 9.94
C GLU A 44 -1.56 -13.98 8.62
N LEU A 45 -2.48 -14.25 7.69
CA LEU A 45 -2.19 -14.77 6.35
C LEU A 45 -2.34 -13.71 5.25
N ASN A 46 -3.26 -12.76 5.43
CA ASN A 46 -3.65 -11.79 4.40
C ASN A 46 -3.15 -10.37 4.62
N TYR A 47 -2.43 -10.09 5.71
CA TYR A 47 -1.84 -8.78 6.00
C TYR A 47 -0.33 -8.92 6.22
N ALA A 48 0.46 -8.44 5.26
CA ALA A 48 1.92 -8.41 5.36
C ALA A 48 2.42 -6.98 5.55
N VAL A 49 3.50 -6.80 6.32
CA VAL A 49 4.13 -5.49 6.54
C VAL A 49 5.59 -5.55 6.16
N TRP A 50 6.02 -4.55 5.40
CA TRP A 50 7.41 -4.33 5.00
C TRP A 50 7.90 -2.99 5.53
N GLU A 51 9.19 -2.92 5.85
CA GLU A 51 9.90 -1.65 5.99
C GLU A 51 10.43 -1.22 4.62
N GLY A 52 10.40 0.08 4.35
CA GLY A 52 10.68 0.64 3.03
C GLY A 52 12.07 0.30 2.51
N ASP A 53 13.08 0.36 3.38
CA ASP A 53 14.45 -0.01 3.03
C ASP A 53 14.57 -1.51 2.68
N ALA A 54 13.82 -2.38 3.36
CA ALA A 54 13.78 -3.81 3.06
C ALA A 54 13.09 -4.08 1.72
N ALA A 55 11.95 -3.41 1.46
CA ALA A 55 11.24 -3.51 0.19
C ALA A 55 12.05 -2.97 -0.99
N LEU A 56 12.83 -1.90 -0.80
CA LEU A 56 13.72 -1.37 -1.84
C LEU A 56 14.94 -2.25 -2.09
N SER A 57 15.46 -2.91 -1.04
CA SER A 57 16.59 -3.83 -1.15
C SER A 57 16.22 -5.16 -1.81
N ASP A 58 14.99 -5.63 -1.58
CA ASP A 58 14.42 -6.83 -2.20
C ASP A 58 13.08 -6.51 -2.90
N LEU A 59 13.18 -5.68 -3.94
CA LEU A 59 12.01 -5.32 -4.74
C LEU A 59 11.31 -6.54 -5.37
N PRO A 60 12.02 -7.57 -5.88
CA PRO A 60 11.38 -8.79 -6.37
C PRO A 60 10.56 -9.52 -5.30
N GLY A 61 11.09 -9.68 -4.08
CA GLY A 61 10.37 -10.29 -2.96
C GLY A 61 9.14 -9.48 -2.55
N PHE A 62 9.26 -8.15 -2.48
CA PHE A 62 8.14 -7.25 -2.21
C PHE A 62 7.04 -7.37 -3.27
N LEU A 63 7.39 -7.38 -4.56
CA LEU A 63 6.43 -7.57 -5.65
C LEU A 63 5.79 -8.96 -5.63
N SER A 64 6.54 -10.00 -5.25
CA SER A 64 5.98 -11.35 -5.07
C SER A 64 4.94 -11.37 -3.94
N ALA A 65 5.15 -10.60 -2.87
CA ALA A 65 4.16 -10.48 -1.79
C ALA A 65 2.88 -9.79 -2.26
N LEU A 66 2.98 -8.84 -3.19
CA LEU A 66 1.82 -8.18 -3.83
C LEU A 66 1.08 -9.11 -4.80
N ALA A 67 1.80 -9.97 -5.51
CA ALA A 67 1.25 -10.94 -6.45
C ALA A 67 0.64 -12.19 -5.78
N SER A 68 0.73 -12.30 -4.45
CA SER A 68 0.20 -13.43 -3.70
C SER A 68 -1.32 -13.32 -3.57
N PHE A 69 -2.05 -14.37 -3.96
CA PHE A 69 -3.50 -14.42 -3.82
C PHE A 69 -3.96 -14.36 -2.35
N PRO A 70 -5.11 -13.75 -2.06
CA PRO A 70 -5.70 -13.79 -0.73
C PRO A 70 -6.14 -15.21 -0.34
N PHE A 71 -5.89 -15.57 0.92
CA PHE A 71 -6.25 -16.86 1.49
C PHE A 71 -7.61 -16.79 2.17
N LEU A 72 -8.64 -17.39 1.58
CA LEU A 72 -10.02 -17.39 2.12
C LEU A 72 -10.52 -15.98 2.50
N SER A 73 -10.09 -14.97 1.73
CA SER A 73 -10.48 -13.58 1.87
C SER A 73 -10.69 -12.97 0.48
N GLU A 74 -11.48 -11.91 0.38
CA GLU A 74 -11.66 -11.19 -0.88
C GLU A 74 -10.45 -10.33 -1.26
N LYS A 75 -9.66 -9.92 -0.26
CA LYS A 75 -8.50 -9.03 -0.44
C LYS A 75 -7.30 -9.52 0.35
N ARG A 76 -6.12 -9.21 -0.17
CA ARG A 76 -4.84 -9.23 0.53
C ARG A 76 -4.38 -7.79 0.73
N VAL A 77 -3.77 -7.50 1.86
CA VAL A 77 -3.14 -6.19 2.12
C VAL A 77 -1.65 -6.39 2.30
N VAL A 78 -0.86 -5.61 1.59
CA VAL A 78 0.59 -5.50 1.79
C VAL A 78 0.88 -4.05 2.16
N ALA A 79 1.23 -3.83 3.42
CA ALA A 79 1.64 -2.52 3.90
C ALA A 79 3.17 -2.35 3.76
N VAL A 80 3.60 -1.14 3.43
CA VAL A 80 5.00 -0.75 3.46
C VAL A 80 5.15 0.59 4.20
N ARG A 81 6.02 0.63 5.21
CA ARG A 81 6.31 1.83 6.00
C ARG A 81 7.56 2.54 5.48
N GLU A 82 7.55 3.87 5.49
CA GLU A 82 8.70 4.71 5.13
C GLU A 82 9.33 4.34 3.77
N PHE A 83 8.47 4.15 2.76
CA PHE A 83 8.87 3.76 1.41
C PHE A 83 9.09 4.98 0.51
N TYR A 84 10.36 5.26 0.20
CA TYR A 84 10.77 6.41 -0.61
C TYR A 84 11.56 5.98 -1.86
N PRO A 85 10.90 5.34 -2.84
CA PRO A 85 11.54 4.89 -4.08
C PRO A 85 12.05 6.06 -4.93
N ARG A 86 13.19 5.82 -5.59
CA ARG A 86 13.76 6.75 -6.58
C ARG A 86 13.06 6.64 -7.93
N ALA A 87 13.27 7.63 -8.80
CA ALA A 87 12.60 7.76 -10.09
C ALA A 87 12.79 6.55 -11.03
N ASP A 88 13.91 5.85 -10.93
CA ASP A 88 14.25 4.66 -11.71
C ASP A 88 13.40 3.44 -11.34
N VAL A 89 12.99 3.30 -10.08
CA VAL A 89 12.13 2.19 -9.61
C VAL A 89 10.79 2.18 -10.37
N PHE A 90 10.26 3.36 -10.69
CA PHE A 90 9.02 3.53 -11.45
C PHE A 90 9.14 3.24 -12.95
N LYS A 91 10.36 3.14 -13.48
CA LYS A 91 10.57 2.74 -14.88
C LYS A 91 10.55 1.22 -15.06
N GLY A 92 10.68 0.48 -13.95
CA GLY A 92 10.71 -0.98 -13.94
C GLY A 92 9.37 -1.64 -13.61
N VAL A 93 9.47 -2.85 -13.08
CA VAL A 93 8.36 -3.73 -12.71
C VAL A 93 7.39 -3.13 -11.70
N PHE A 94 7.87 -2.31 -10.76
CA PHE A 94 7.00 -1.63 -9.80
C PHE A 94 6.12 -0.57 -10.46
N GLY A 95 6.65 0.20 -11.41
CA GLY A 95 5.84 1.14 -12.17
C GLY A 95 4.83 0.45 -13.10
N ALA A 96 5.15 -0.75 -13.61
CA ALA A 96 4.18 -1.57 -14.33
C ALA A 96 3.05 -2.04 -13.41
N TYR A 97 3.37 -2.51 -12.20
CA TYR A 97 2.38 -2.86 -11.19
C TYR A 97 1.46 -1.69 -10.84
N LEU A 98 1.98 -0.48 -10.62
CA LEU A 98 1.14 0.68 -10.30
C LEU A 98 0.20 1.09 -11.43
N LYS A 99 0.52 0.77 -12.69
CA LYS A 99 -0.35 1.03 -13.85
C LYS A 99 -1.51 0.04 -13.98
N ASP A 100 -1.31 -1.18 -13.51
CA ASP A 100 -2.29 -2.27 -13.57
C ASP A 100 -2.17 -3.12 -12.30
N PRO A 101 -2.60 -2.58 -11.14
CA PRO A 101 -2.42 -3.25 -9.87
C PRO A 101 -3.35 -4.47 -9.76
N TYR A 102 -2.91 -5.50 -9.05
CA TYR A 102 -3.73 -6.68 -8.83
C TYR A 102 -5.04 -6.30 -8.12
N PRO A 103 -6.21 -6.63 -8.70
CA PRO A 103 -7.49 -6.13 -8.20
C PRO A 103 -7.83 -6.67 -6.81
N ASP A 104 -7.27 -7.81 -6.41
CA ASP A 104 -7.44 -8.48 -5.13
C ASP A 104 -6.36 -8.13 -4.09
N THR A 105 -5.38 -7.29 -4.45
CA THR A 105 -4.34 -6.82 -3.53
C THR A 105 -4.44 -5.31 -3.29
N VAL A 106 -4.37 -4.94 -2.02
CA VAL A 106 -4.24 -3.55 -1.56
C VAL A 106 -2.80 -3.32 -1.13
N LEU A 107 -2.10 -2.43 -1.83
CA LEU A 107 -0.84 -1.86 -1.40
C LEU A 107 -1.12 -0.63 -0.50
N ALA A 108 -0.65 -0.67 0.74
CA ALA A 108 -0.77 0.44 1.68
C ALA A 108 0.59 1.04 2.00
N ILE A 109 0.87 2.24 1.52
CA ILE A 109 2.13 2.95 1.76
C ILE A 109 1.93 3.92 2.91
N SER A 110 2.75 3.84 3.96
CA SER A 110 2.67 4.71 5.14
C SER A 110 3.98 5.47 5.33
N ASN A 111 3.98 6.77 5.03
CA ASN A 111 5.18 7.60 5.06
C ASN A 111 5.01 8.80 5.99
N ALA A 112 5.98 9.05 6.87
CA ALA A 112 5.97 10.28 7.67
C ALA A 112 6.10 11.53 6.78
N LYS A 113 6.96 11.45 5.75
CA LYS A 113 7.24 12.54 4.83
C LYS A 113 6.50 12.35 3.52
N GLU A 114 6.25 13.46 2.85
CA GLU A 114 5.66 13.43 1.53
C GLU A 114 6.61 12.82 0.49
N CYS A 115 6.06 12.00 -0.41
CA CYS A 115 6.75 11.43 -1.56
C CYS A 115 6.01 11.83 -2.84
N ALA A 116 6.39 12.98 -3.40
CA ALA A 116 5.80 13.48 -4.65
C ALA A 116 5.94 12.50 -5.83
N ALA A 117 6.94 11.61 -5.81
CA ALA A 117 7.13 10.60 -6.84
C ALA A 117 6.02 9.53 -6.81
N LEU A 118 5.57 9.13 -5.62
CA LEU A 118 4.47 8.18 -5.44
C LEU A 118 3.11 8.82 -5.78
N ARG A 119 2.85 10.05 -5.33
CA ARG A 119 1.60 10.78 -5.62
C ARG A 119 1.30 10.95 -7.11
N LYS A 120 2.33 10.96 -7.96
CA LYS A 120 2.20 11.13 -9.41
C LYS A 120 1.94 9.82 -10.15
N GLN A 121 1.99 8.69 -9.46
CA GLN A 121 1.77 7.39 -10.09
C GLN A 121 0.28 7.13 -10.29
N PRO A 122 -0.08 6.38 -11.34
CA PRO A 122 -1.46 5.97 -11.55
C PRO A 122 -1.94 5.08 -10.39
N HIS A 123 -3.26 5.09 -10.16
CA HIS A 123 -3.96 4.30 -9.14
C HIS A 123 -3.56 4.54 -7.67
N VAL A 124 -2.63 5.45 -7.40
CA VAL A 124 -2.27 5.87 -6.04
C VAL A 124 -3.25 6.94 -5.55
N VAL A 125 -3.91 6.68 -4.43
CA VAL A 125 -4.84 7.61 -3.75
C VAL A 125 -4.32 8.05 -2.38
#